data_AF-A0A9R1XK28-F1
#
_entry.id   AF-A0A9R1XK28-F1
#
_cell.length_a   1.000
_cell.length_b   1.000
_cell.length_c   1.000
_cell.angle_alpha   90.00
_cell.angle_beta   90.00
_cell.angle_gamma   90.00
#
_symmetry.space_group_name_H-M   'P 1'
#
loop_
_entity.id
_entity.type
_entity.pdbx_description
1 polymer ?
#
loop_
_entity_poly.entity_id
_entity_poly.type
_entity_poly.pdbx_seq_one_letter_code
_entity_poly.pdbx_strand_id
1 'polypeptide(L)'
;MCCFQVGRAGLSLTEEQKIRFLVARAVLSNPCILLLDEVTGGLDFEAERSIQEDLDLLMLGRSTIISARRISLIKNADFIAVMQKGQLMEIGTHDELIASDGLYADLLRCEEAAKLPKR
;
A
#
# COMPACT_ATOMS: atom_id res chain seq x y z
N MET A 1 -7.14 4.73 13.02
CA MET A 1 -7.32 3.41 13.67
C MET A 1 -8.82 3.14 13.81
N CYS A 2 -9.44 2.38 12.89
CA CYS A 2 -10.86 2.01 13.00
C CYS A 2 -11.00 0.79 13.92
N CYS A 3 -11.71 0.92 15.04
CA CYS A 3 -12.06 -0.21 15.89
C CYS A 3 -13.16 -1.04 15.22
N PHE A 4 -12.80 -2.21 14.70
CA PHE A 4 -13.78 -3.22 14.24
C PHE A 4 -14.15 -4.11 15.43
N GLN A 5 -15.34 -3.92 15.99
CA GLN A 5 -15.96 -4.88 16.90
C GLN A 5 -16.90 -5.78 16.12
N VAL A 6 -16.70 -7.10 16.21
CA VAL A 6 -17.54 -8.08 15.54
C VAL A 6 -18.30 -8.91 16.58
N GLY A 7 -19.62 -9.00 16.42
CA GLY A 7 -20.51 -9.77 17.28
C GLY A 7 -20.82 -9.13 18.64
N ARG A 8 -21.74 -9.74 19.39
CA ARG A 8 -22.18 -9.26 20.71
C ARG A 8 -21.13 -9.37 21.82
N ALA A 9 -20.08 -10.18 21.60
CA ALA A 9 -19.01 -10.43 22.58
C ALA A 9 -17.75 -9.57 22.35
N GLY A 10 -17.72 -8.71 21.32
CA GLY A 10 -16.60 -7.82 21.06
C GLY A 10 -15.30 -8.57 20.73
N LEU A 11 -15.37 -9.60 19.87
CA LEU A 11 -14.16 -10.28 19.40
C LEU A 11 -13.31 -9.29 18.58
N SER A 12 -12.03 -9.20 18.93
CA SER A 12 -11.05 -8.41 18.21
C SER A 12 -10.55 -9.18 17.00
N LEU A 13 -10.57 -8.55 15.83
CA LEU A 13 -9.98 -9.09 14.60
C LEU A 13 -8.46 -8.86 14.59
N THR A 14 -7.74 -9.77 13.92
CA THR A 14 -6.35 -9.51 13.52
C THR A 14 -6.29 -8.38 12.49
N GLU A 15 -5.13 -7.75 12.32
CA GLU A 15 -4.98 -6.67 11.31
C GLU A 15 -5.26 -7.19 9.89
N GLU A 16 -4.79 -8.39 9.56
CA GLU A 16 -5.10 -9.05 8.27
C GLU A 16 -6.61 -9.21 8.07
N GLN A 17 -7.33 -9.68 9.09
CA GLN A 17 -8.78 -9.86 9.02
C GLN A 17 -9.53 -8.52 8.86
N LYS A 18 -9.07 -7.46 9.51
CA LYS A 18 -9.63 -6.11 9.34
C LYS A 18 -9.45 -5.62 7.90
N ILE A 19 -8.28 -5.86 7.31
CA ILE A 19 -8.00 -5.48 5.93
C ILE A 19 -8.88 -6.26 4.96
N ARG A 20 -8.98 -7.59 5.09
CA ARG A 20 -9.89 -8.38 4.25
C ARG A 20 -11.34 -7.92 4.37
N PHE A 21 -11.78 -7.54 5.56
CA PHE A 21 -13.12 -6.97 5.76
C PHE A 21 -13.29 -5.62 5.06
N LEU A 22 -12.28 -4.74 5.09
CA LEU A 22 -12.28 -3.48 4.34
C LEU A 22 -12.32 -3.71 2.82
N VAL A 23 -11.52 -4.65 2.32
CA VAL A 23 -11.52 -5.07 0.90
C VAL A 23 -12.91 -5.56 0.52
N ALA A 24 -13.51 -6.47 1.29
CA ALA A 24 -14.86 -6.97 1.04
C ALA A 24 -15.90 -5.85 1.00
N ARG A 25 -15.81 -4.86 1.91
CA ARG A 25 -16.68 -3.67 1.88
C ARG A 25 -16.48 -2.83 0.62
N ALA A 26 -15.24 -2.64 0.17
CA ALA A 26 -14.93 -1.88 -1.04
C ALA A 26 -15.36 -2.63 -2.32
N VAL A 27 -15.36 -3.96 -2.31
CA VAL A 27 -15.95 -4.77 -3.39
C VAL A 27 -17.47 -4.52 -3.44
N LEU A 28 -18.15 -4.63 -2.29
CA LEU A 28 -19.61 -4.47 -2.19
C LEU A 28 -20.08 -3.06 -2.54
N SER A 29 -19.37 -2.02 -2.13
CA SER A 29 -19.75 -0.63 -2.43
C SER A 29 -19.38 -0.20 -3.85
N ASN A 30 -18.47 -0.92 -4.51
CA ASN A 30 -17.97 -0.67 -5.86
C ASN A 30 -17.73 0.83 -6.19
N PRO A 31 -16.90 1.54 -5.40
CA PRO A 31 -16.64 2.96 -5.62
C PRO A 31 -15.82 3.18 -6.89
N CYS A 32 -16.08 4.30 -7.59
CA CYS A 32 -15.29 4.68 -8.76
C CYS A 32 -13.86 5.09 -8.41
N ILE A 33 -13.63 5.60 -7.18
CA ILE A 33 -12.34 6.04 -6.68
C ILE A 33 -12.02 5.32 -5.37
N LEU A 34 -10.84 4.71 -5.30
CA LEU A 34 -10.34 3.99 -4.14
C LEU A 34 -9.16 4.75 -3.52
N LEU A 35 -9.20 4.97 -2.20
CA LEU A 35 -8.11 5.55 -1.43
C LEU A 35 -7.56 4.50 -0.47
N LEU A 36 -6.30 4.14 -0.64
CA LEU A 36 -5.61 3.14 0.18
C LEU A 36 -4.52 3.83 1.00
N ASP A 37 -4.73 3.93 2.30
CA ASP A 37 -3.77 4.54 3.23
C ASP A 37 -3.11 3.46 4.09
N GLU A 38 -1.82 3.22 3.85
CA GLU A 38 -0.96 2.32 4.63
C GLU A 38 -1.57 0.94 4.97
N VAL A 39 -2.24 0.32 4.00
CA VAL A 39 -3.12 -0.83 4.21
C VAL A 39 -2.41 -2.07 4.77
N THR A 40 -1.11 -2.25 4.56
CA THR A 40 -0.35 -3.46 4.99
C THR A 40 0.52 -3.23 6.24
N GLY A 41 0.37 -2.09 6.93
CA GLY A 41 1.19 -1.74 8.08
C GLY A 41 1.11 -2.76 9.23
N GLY A 42 2.23 -3.43 9.53
CA GLY A 42 2.34 -4.35 10.67
C GLY A 42 2.07 -5.83 10.37
N LEU A 43 1.88 -6.18 9.09
CA LEU A 43 1.80 -7.57 8.65
C LEU A 43 3.19 -8.20 8.45
N ASP A 44 3.26 -9.52 8.60
CA ASP A 44 4.42 -10.30 8.17
C ASP A 44 4.46 -10.44 6.63
N PHE A 45 5.54 -11.00 6.10
CA PHE A 45 5.78 -11.05 4.65
C PHE A 45 4.78 -11.93 3.90
N GLU A 46 4.33 -13.03 4.50
CA GLU A 46 3.36 -13.93 3.88
C GLU A 46 1.95 -13.30 3.84
N ALA A 47 1.51 -12.69 4.95
CA ALA A 47 0.23 -12.01 5.01
C ALA A 47 0.20 -10.78 4.09
N GLU A 48 1.31 -10.03 4.00
CA GLU A 48 1.38 -8.88 3.08
C GLU A 48 1.24 -9.30 1.62
N ARG A 49 1.88 -10.41 1.20
CA ARG A 49 1.73 -10.93 -0.17
C ARG A 49 0.28 -11.30 -0.47
N SER A 50 -0.37 -12.03 0.45
CA SER A 50 -1.76 -12.43 0.32
C SER A 50 -2.71 -11.22 0.18
N ILE A 51 -2.53 -10.21 1.04
CA ILE A 51 -3.30 -8.96 0.97
C ILE A 51 -3.01 -8.17 -0.30
N GLN A 52 -1.77 -8.19 -0.81
CA GLN A 52 -1.43 -7.51 -2.05
C GLN A 52 -2.21 -8.07 -3.24
N GLU A 53 -2.35 -9.40 -3.34
CA GLU A 53 -3.14 -10.04 -4.40
C GLU A 53 -4.62 -9.61 -4.35
N ASP A 54 -5.19 -9.54 -3.15
CA ASP A 54 -6.56 -9.05 -2.93
C ASP A 54 -6.72 -7.57 -3.35
N LEU A 55 -5.72 -6.72 -3.04
CA LEU A 55 -5.73 -5.30 -3.41
C LEU A 55 -5.57 -5.11 -4.92
N ASP A 56 -4.68 -5.87 -5.57
CA ASP A 56 -4.49 -5.82 -7.01
C ASP A 56 -5.80 -6.13 -7.75
N LEU A 57 -6.53 -7.16 -7.30
CA LEU A 57 -7.85 -7.50 -7.83
C LEU A 57 -8.88 -6.39 -7.58
N LEU A 58 -8.84 -5.74 -6.42
CA LEU A 58 -9.74 -4.65 -6.07
C LEU A 58 -9.50 -3.40 -6.95
N MET A 59 -8.26 -3.16 -7.37
CA MET A 59 -7.86 -2.00 -8.15
C MET A 59 -8.25 -2.11 -9.63
N LEU A 60 -8.47 -3.32 -10.14
CA LEU A 60 -8.82 -3.54 -11.55
C LEU A 60 -10.08 -2.77 -11.94
N GLY A 61 -9.94 -1.91 -12.95
CA GLY A 61 -11.04 -1.10 -13.48
C GLY A 61 -11.47 0.07 -12.58
N ARG A 62 -10.65 0.46 -11.60
CA ARG A 62 -10.94 1.57 -10.67
C ARG A 62 -9.79 2.57 -10.62
N SER A 63 -10.10 3.85 -10.46
CA SER A 63 -9.08 4.85 -10.17
C SER A 63 -8.65 4.72 -8.71
N THR A 64 -7.39 4.39 -8.47
CA THR A 64 -6.88 4.14 -7.11
C THR A 64 -5.75 5.09 -6.78
N ILE A 65 -5.79 5.67 -5.58
CA ILE A 65 -4.70 6.45 -5.00
C ILE A 65 -4.17 5.70 -3.78
N ILE A 66 -2.87 5.45 -3.76
CA ILE A 66 -2.19 4.68 -2.71
C ILE A 66 -1.17 5.56 -2.01
N SER A 67 -1.27 5.64 -0.69
CA SER A 67 -0.20 6.12 0.19
C SER A 67 0.53 4.90 0.75
N ALA A 68 1.77 4.69 0.30
CA ALA A 68 2.56 3.52 0.66
C ALA A 68 3.82 3.90 1.41
N ARG A 69 4.12 3.10 2.44
CA ARG A 69 5.39 3.16 3.18
C ARG A 69 6.46 2.24 2.59
N ARG A 70 6.03 1.24 1.81
CA ARG A 70 6.89 0.29 1.11
C ARG A 70 6.75 0.52 -0.38
N ILE A 71 7.86 0.76 -1.05
CA ILE A 71 7.93 1.00 -2.49
C ILE A 71 7.48 -0.24 -3.27
N SER A 72 7.65 -1.42 -2.69
CA SER A 72 7.20 -2.69 -3.26
C SER A 72 5.70 -2.71 -3.60
N LEU A 73 4.86 -1.96 -2.86
CA LEU A 73 3.41 -1.89 -3.07
C LEU A 73 3.01 -0.97 -4.24
N ILE A 74 3.85 0.00 -4.58
CA ILE A 74 3.57 1.03 -5.61
C ILE A 74 4.44 0.87 -6.85
N LYS A 75 5.29 -0.17 -6.91
CA LYS A 75 6.17 -0.43 -8.04
C LYS A 75 5.42 -0.56 -9.38
N ASN A 76 4.22 -1.15 -9.35
CA ASN A 76 3.40 -1.37 -10.54
C ASN A 76 2.36 -0.26 -10.76
N ALA A 77 2.47 0.87 -10.06
CA ALA A 77 1.54 1.98 -10.23
C ALA A 77 1.77 2.68 -11.58
N ASP A 78 0.68 3.15 -12.21
CA ASP A 78 0.75 3.91 -13.45
C ASP A 78 1.56 5.20 -13.29
N PHE A 79 1.39 5.87 -12.14
CA PHE A 79 2.13 7.06 -11.75
C PHE A 79 2.48 7.02 -10.27
N ILE A 80 3.72 7.38 -9.96
CA ILE A 80 4.24 7.53 -8.61
C ILE A 80 4.53 9.02 -8.39
N ALA A 81 3.94 9.59 -7.34
CA ALA A 81 4.18 10.97 -6.92
C ALA A 81 5.00 10.98 -5.63
N VAL A 82 6.22 11.53 -5.69
CA VAL A 82 7.09 11.65 -4.52
C VAL A 82 6.88 13.01 -3.88
N MET A 83 6.48 13.00 -2.61
CA MET A 83 6.22 14.22 -1.84
C MET A 83 7.26 14.41 -0.75
N GLN A 84 7.72 15.65 -0.56
CA GLN A 84 8.58 16.04 0.57
C GLN A 84 8.09 17.37 1.15
N LYS A 85 7.89 17.44 2.48
CA LYS A 85 7.45 18.66 3.19
C LYS A 85 6.21 19.33 2.57
N GLY A 86 5.28 18.53 2.07
CA GLY A 86 4.04 19.01 1.44
C GLY A 86 4.19 19.51 0.00
N GLN A 87 5.35 19.32 -0.63
CA GLN A 87 5.61 19.68 -2.03
C GLN A 87 5.82 18.43 -2.88
N LEU A 88 5.34 18.47 -4.12
CA LEU A 88 5.60 17.44 -5.12
C LEU A 88 7.04 17.62 -5.63
N MET A 89 7.88 16.63 -5.41
CA MET A 89 9.28 16.65 -5.83
C MET A 89 9.46 16.01 -7.20
N GLU A 90 8.86 14.84 -7.38
CA GLU A 90 9.00 14.03 -8.60
C GLU A 90 7.66 13.35 -8.91
N ILE A 91 7.38 13.16 -10.21
CA ILE A 91 6.24 12.39 -10.68
C ILE A 91 6.63 11.64 -11.94
N GLY A 92 6.27 10.36 -12.02
CA GLY A 92 6.57 9.54 -13.19
C GLY A 92 6.27 8.07 -12.93
N THR A 93 6.64 7.25 -13.90
CA THR A 93 6.64 5.79 -13.74
C THR A 93 7.80 5.33 -12.87
N HIS A 94 7.74 4.09 -12.38
CA HIS A 94 8.83 3.47 -11.62
C HIS A 94 10.18 3.58 -12.33
N ASP A 95 10.21 3.25 -13.62
CA ASP A 95 11.44 3.20 -14.41
C ASP A 95 12.02 4.61 -14.66
N GLU A 96 11.17 5.59 -14.93
CA GLU A 96 11.58 7.00 -15.12
C GLU A 96 12.19 7.58 -13.84
N LEU A 97 11.57 7.30 -12.69
CA LEU A 97 12.03 7.80 -11.39
C LEU A 97 13.35 7.15 -10.95
N ILE A 98 13.56 5.86 -11.27
CA ILE A 98 14.85 5.20 -11.05
C ILE A 98 15.93 5.76 -11.96
N ALA A 99 15.62 5.96 -13.25
CA ALA A 99 16.58 6.50 -14.22
C ALA A 99 16.99 7.94 -13.91
N SER A 100 16.10 8.70 -13.25
CA SER A 100 16.36 10.08 -12.83
C SER A 100 17.35 10.17 -11.64
N ASP A 101 17.64 9.05 -10.98
CA ASP A 101 18.51 8.95 -9.78
C ASP A 101 18.20 10.01 -8.71
N GLY A 102 16.91 10.33 -8.57
CA GLY A 102 16.40 11.34 -7.66
C GLY A 102 16.03 10.81 -6.28
N LEU A 103 15.15 11.54 -5.59
CA LEU A 103 14.66 11.20 -4.25
C LEU A 103 13.99 9.83 -4.22
N TYR A 104 13.28 9.45 -5.29
CA TYR A 104 12.68 8.12 -5.39
C TYR A 104 13.74 7.00 -5.33
N ALA A 105 14.83 7.15 -6.10
CA ALA A 105 15.89 6.16 -6.17
C ALA A 105 16.63 6.03 -4.82
N ASP A 106 16.85 7.16 -4.13
CA ASP A 106 17.39 7.17 -2.77
C ASP A 106 16.51 6.39 -1.78
N LEU A 107 15.19 6.64 -1.80
CA LEU A 107 14.24 5.94 -0.94
C LEU A 107 14.24 4.42 -1.23
N LEU A 108 14.34 4.03 -2.51
CA LEU A 108 14.43 2.63 -2.92
C LEU A 108 15.69 1.96 -2.38
N ARG A 109 16.85 2.61 -2.54
CA ARG A 109 18.12 2.12 -1.97
C ARG A 109 18.04 1.97 -0.46
N CYS A 110 17.42 2.91 0.24
CA CYS A 110 17.23 2.83 1.69
C CYS A 110 16.33 1.65 2.10
N GLU A 111 15.25 1.39 1.37
CA GLU A 111 14.38 0.23 1.62
C GLU A 111 15.12 -1.10 1.38
N GLU A 112 15.87 -1.20 0.29
CA GLU A 112 16.68 -2.39 -0.04
C GLU A 112 17.79 -2.62 1.01
N ALA A 113 18.45 -1.55 1.46
CA ALA A 113 19.43 -1.61 2.53
C ALA A 113 18.81 -2.11 3.85
N ALA A 114 17.56 -1.73 4.14
CA ALA A 114 16.83 -2.19 5.32
C ALA A 114 16.36 -3.66 5.22
N LYS A 115 16.21 -4.20 4.00
CA LYS A 115 15.86 -5.61 3.76
C LYS A 115 17.05 -6.57 3.92
N LEU A 116 18.29 -6.08 3.92
CA LEU A 116 19.47 -6.93 4.14
C LEU A 116 19.42 -7.55 5.55
N PRO A 117 19.61 -8.87 5.68
CA PRO A 117 19.56 -9.53 6.98
C PRO A 117 20.67 -8.98 7.87
N LYS A 118 20.31 -8.50 9.06
CA LYS A 118 21.28 -8.30 10.14
C LYS A 118 21.91 -9.67 10.42
N ARG A 119 23.21 -9.78 10.09
CA ARG A 119 24.05 -10.93 10.43
C ARG A 119 24.08 -11.16 11.94
#